data_AF-A3U7Z1-F1
#
_entry.id   AF-A3U7Z1-F1
#
_cell.length_a   1.000
_cell.length_b   1.000
_cell.length_c   1.000
_cell.angle_alpha   90.00
_cell.angle_beta   90.00
_cell.angle_gamma   90.00
#
_symmetry.space_group_name_H-M   'P 1'
#
loop_
_entity.id
_entity.type
_entity.pdbx_description
1 polymer ?
#
loop_
_entity_poly.entity_id
_entity_poly.type
_entity_poly.pdbx_seq_one_letter_code
_entity_poly.pdbx_strand_id
1 'polypeptide(L)'
;MKKILLILPFFLLTILSCKAQDKEPSDFIPKGYTEFKKYSGDLNKDGLEDYVLIIKKTDSANVVMNRFDKKVDRNRRGIIVLFKNANGYELADKNLECFSSENEDGGVYFAPELWIEIKDNKLYIHYGHGRYGYWKYTFRFQKSNFELIGYDSSSNRGPVTNRETSINFLTKKKLTKENTNENAEGGDEIFKENWYDIEIDNLIKLSEIKDFDELDMYNY
;
A
#
# COMPACT_ATOMS: atom_id res chain seq x y z
N MET A 1 69.18 45.42 -12.92
CA MET A 1 67.81 45.32 -12.39
C MET A 1 67.04 44.31 -13.25
N LYS A 2 66.96 43.03 -12.82
CA LYS A 2 66.13 42.00 -13.49
C LYS A 2 64.94 41.71 -12.58
N LYS A 3 63.73 42.07 -13.01
CA LYS A 3 62.48 41.71 -12.32
C LYS A 3 62.10 40.30 -12.76
N ILE A 4 62.09 39.36 -11.81
CA ILE A 4 61.56 38.00 -12.02
C ILE A 4 60.04 38.08 -11.82
N LEU A 5 59.30 37.77 -12.88
CA LEU A 5 57.84 37.66 -12.85
C LEU A 5 57.49 36.25 -12.34
N LEU A 6 56.92 36.15 -11.14
CA LEU A 6 56.32 34.89 -10.65
C LEU A 6 54.93 34.74 -11.29
N ILE A 7 54.79 33.78 -12.21
CA ILE A 7 53.49 33.28 -12.68
C ILE A 7 53.03 32.21 -11.68
N LEU A 8 51.92 32.47 -11.00
CA LEU A 8 51.24 31.51 -10.14
C LEU A 8 50.38 30.59 -11.04
N PRO A 9 50.50 29.26 -10.98
CA PRO A 9 49.65 28.38 -11.77
C PRO A 9 48.27 28.33 -11.12
N PHE A 10 47.27 28.85 -11.83
CA PHE A 10 45.87 28.76 -11.46
C PHE A 10 45.41 27.31 -11.69
N PHE A 11 45.35 26.51 -10.63
CA PHE A 11 44.80 25.16 -10.68
C PHE A 11 43.29 25.27 -10.95
N LEU A 12 42.87 25.02 -12.20
CA LEU A 12 41.46 24.80 -12.51
C LEU A 12 41.05 23.48 -11.84
N LEU A 13 40.35 23.56 -10.71
CA LEU A 13 39.59 22.43 -10.19
C LEU A 13 38.44 22.17 -11.16
N THR A 14 38.63 21.20 -12.07
CA THR A 14 37.52 20.64 -12.83
C THR A 14 36.66 19.86 -11.84
N ILE A 15 35.59 20.49 -11.36
CA ILE A 15 34.48 19.79 -10.74
C ILE A 15 33.91 18.81 -11.78
N LEU A 16 34.37 17.58 -11.74
CA LEU A 16 33.65 16.45 -12.29
C LEU A 16 32.35 16.38 -11.49
N SER A 17 31.29 17.04 -11.99
CA SER A 17 29.94 16.68 -11.63
C SER A 17 29.77 15.23 -12.08
N CYS A 18 30.02 14.31 -11.17
CA CYS A 18 29.46 12.98 -11.25
C CYS A 18 27.97 13.22 -11.29
N LYS A 19 27.35 13.11 -12.48
CA LYS A 19 25.89 13.05 -12.55
C LYS A 19 25.51 11.84 -11.70
N ALA A 20 25.03 12.08 -10.48
CA ALA A 20 24.32 11.06 -9.75
C ALA A 20 23.25 10.56 -10.71
N GLN A 21 23.27 9.26 -10.98
CA GLN A 21 22.29 8.66 -11.88
C GLN A 21 20.93 8.83 -11.19
N ASP A 22 20.11 9.75 -11.72
CA ASP A 22 18.74 9.95 -11.27
C ASP A 22 18.02 8.61 -11.41
N LYS A 23 17.79 7.93 -10.27
CA LYS A 23 17.11 6.64 -10.29
C LYS A 23 15.65 6.87 -10.62
N GLU A 24 15.17 6.16 -11.64
CA GLU A 24 13.77 6.16 -12.03
C GLU A 24 13.00 5.10 -11.23
N PRO A 25 11.67 5.23 -11.08
CA PRO A 25 10.87 4.27 -10.31
C PRO A 25 11.01 2.82 -10.80
N SER A 26 11.14 2.64 -12.13
CA SER A 26 11.31 1.34 -12.75
C SER A 26 12.61 0.63 -12.35
N ASP A 27 13.64 1.37 -11.91
CA ASP A 27 14.92 0.80 -11.49
C ASP A 27 14.79 -0.01 -10.18
N PHE A 28 13.70 0.18 -9.44
CA PHE A 28 13.41 -0.52 -8.19
C PHE A 28 12.61 -1.81 -8.39
N ILE A 29 12.10 -2.08 -9.60
CA ILE A 29 11.34 -3.29 -9.89
C ILE A 29 12.32 -4.47 -10.03
N PRO A 30 12.26 -5.50 -9.16
CA PRO A 30 13.18 -6.62 -9.22
C PRO A 30 12.94 -7.49 -10.46
N LYS A 31 14.01 -8.19 -10.90
CA LYS A 31 13.90 -9.20 -11.96
C LYS A 31 12.84 -10.24 -11.58
N GLY A 32 12.04 -10.67 -12.57
CA GLY A 32 10.91 -11.58 -12.35
C GLY A 32 9.63 -10.89 -11.91
N TYR A 33 9.59 -9.55 -11.93
CA TYR A 33 8.40 -8.74 -11.70
C TYR A 33 8.22 -7.72 -12.83
N THR A 34 7.00 -7.22 -12.96
CA THR A 34 6.63 -6.12 -13.87
C THR A 34 5.78 -5.09 -13.13
N GLU A 35 5.77 -3.85 -13.61
CA GLU A 35 4.86 -2.81 -13.09
C GLU A 35 3.41 -3.20 -13.44
N PHE A 36 2.55 -3.25 -12.45
CA PHE A 36 1.12 -3.51 -12.62
C PHE A 36 0.32 -2.21 -12.58
N LYS A 37 0.57 -1.35 -11.58
CA LYS A 37 0.00 -0.01 -11.45
C LYS A 37 0.96 0.93 -10.73
N LYS A 38 0.82 2.23 -10.96
CA LYS A 38 1.58 3.28 -10.28
C LYS A 38 0.64 4.36 -9.73
N TYR A 39 0.94 4.82 -8.53
CA TYR A 39 0.22 5.86 -7.80
C TYR A 39 1.21 6.92 -7.33
N SER A 40 0.77 8.17 -7.22
CA SER A 40 1.61 9.29 -6.80
C SER A 40 0.97 10.10 -5.67
N GLY A 41 1.81 10.72 -4.85
CA GLY A 41 1.40 11.61 -3.77
C GLY A 41 2.49 11.75 -2.71
N ASP A 42 2.43 12.80 -1.91
CA ASP A 42 3.40 13.07 -0.84
C ASP A 42 3.10 12.20 0.40
N LEU A 43 3.97 11.24 0.72
CA LEU A 43 3.81 10.29 1.82
C LEU A 43 4.64 10.64 3.06
N ASN A 44 5.68 11.46 2.91
CA ASN A 44 6.63 11.80 3.98
C ASN A 44 6.54 13.27 4.44
N LYS A 45 5.67 14.07 3.81
CA LYS A 45 5.40 15.48 4.09
C LYS A 45 6.55 16.42 3.73
N ASP A 46 7.36 16.09 2.73
CA ASP A 46 8.41 16.96 2.21
C ASP A 46 7.96 17.82 1.01
N GLY A 47 6.73 17.60 0.53
CA GLY A 47 6.14 18.32 -0.61
C GLY A 47 6.63 17.83 -1.98
N LEU A 48 7.41 16.75 -2.05
CA LEU A 48 7.81 16.08 -3.28
C LEU A 48 6.81 14.98 -3.65
N GLU A 49 6.74 14.65 -4.94
CA GLU A 49 5.86 13.59 -5.44
C GLU A 49 6.53 12.22 -5.25
N ASP A 50 6.10 11.49 -4.22
CA ASP A 50 6.49 10.09 -4.02
C ASP A 50 5.69 9.15 -4.93
N TYR A 51 6.19 7.93 -5.11
CA TYR A 51 5.49 6.89 -5.87
C TYR A 51 5.25 5.62 -5.08
N VAL A 52 4.09 5.01 -5.33
CA VAL A 52 3.75 3.66 -4.92
C VAL A 52 3.53 2.81 -6.17
N LEU A 53 4.36 1.79 -6.34
CA LEU A 53 4.26 0.83 -7.43
C LEU A 53 3.58 -0.43 -6.90
N ILE A 54 2.51 -0.84 -7.58
CA ILE A 54 2.05 -2.23 -7.51
C ILE A 54 2.79 -2.99 -8.58
N ILE A 55 3.47 -4.06 -8.19
CA ILE A 55 4.20 -4.94 -9.08
C ILE A 55 3.52 -6.31 -9.14
N LYS A 56 3.75 -7.06 -10.21
CA LYS A 56 3.27 -8.44 -10.35
C LYS A 56 4.40 -9.36 -10.74
N LYS A 57 4.49 -10.53 -10.11
CA LYS A 57 5.47 -11.55 -10.48
C LYS A 57 5.17 -12.07 -11.89
N THR A 58 6.18 -12.54 -12.62
CA THR A 58 6.05 -13.00 -14.01
C THR A 58 6.34 -14.49 -14.20
N ASP A 59 6.07 -15.30 -13.17
CA ASP A 59 6.31 -16.74 -13.22
C ASP A 59 5.27 -17.44 -14.10
N SER A 60 5.72 -18.05 -15.19
CA SER A 60 4.88 -18.80 -16.13
C SER A 60 4.14 -19.98 -15.48
N ALA A 61 4.65 -20.52 -14.36
CA ALA A 61 4.00 -21.60 -13.63
C ALA A 61 2.66 -21.18 -13.02
N ASN A 62 2.46 -19.87 -12.75
CA ASN A 62 1.21 -19.33 -12.22
C ASN A 62 0.25 -18.85 -13.32
N VAL A 63 0.56 -19.13 -14.59
CA VAL A 63 -0.37 -18.89 -15.68
C VAL A 63 -1.16 -20.16 -15.95
N VAL A 64 -2.36 -20.22 -15.37
CA VAL A 64 -3.17 -21.44 -15.23
C VAL A 64 -4.51 -21.32 -15.96
N MET A 65 -5.16 -22.46 -16.20
CA MET A 65 -6.56 -22.49 -16.64
C MET A 65 -7.47 -22.33 -15.42
N ASN A 66 -8.38 -21.36 -15.44
CA ASN A 66 -9.38 -21.20 -14.39
C ASN A 66 -10.60 -22.12 -14.62
N ARG A 67 -11.57 -22.07 -13.70
CA ARG A 67 -12.81 -22.87 -13.78
C ARG A 67 -13.73 -22.57 -14.97
N PHE A 68 -13.43 -21.54 -15.76
CA PHE A 68 -14.18 -21.15 -16.95
C PHE A 68 -13.42 -21.45 -18.24
N ASP A 69 -12.42 -22.34 -18.18
CA ASP A 69 -11.54 -22.70 -19.29
C ASP A 69 -10.85 -21.48 -19.93
N LYS A 70 -10.51 -20.48 -19.11
CA LYS A 70 -9.72 -19.31 -19.54
C LYS A 70 -8.34 -19.37 -18.92
N LYS A 71 -7.32 -19.11 -19.75
CA LYS A 71 -5.94 -18.90 -19.31
C LYS A 71 -5.85 -17.57 -18.58
N VAL A 72 -5.45 -17.59 -17.32
CA VAL A 72 -5.33 -16.41 -16.45
C VAL A 72 -3.99 -16.41 -15.72
N ASP A 73 -3.50 -15.22 -15.40
CA ASP A 73 -2.26 -15.04 -14.66
C ASP A 73 -2.55 -14.88 -13.15
N ARG A 74 -2.26 -15.92 -12.36
CA ARG A 74 -2.43 -15.98 -10.89
C ARG A 74 -1.16 -15.62 -10.12
N ASN A 75 -0.18 -14.99 -10.77
CA ASN A 75 0.97 -14.47 -10.04
C ASN A 75 0.53 -13.45 -8.98
N ARG A 76 1.12 -13.57 -7.79
CA ARG A 76 0.93 -12.61 -6.71
C ARG A 76 1.48 -11.23 -7.08
N ARG A 77 0.90 -10.22 -6.44
CA ARG A 77 1.27 -8.83 -6.57
C ARG A 77 1.98 -8.37 -5.29
N GLY A 78 2.75 -7.30 -5.42
CA GLY A 78 3.45 -6.66 -4.33
C GLY A 78 3.36 -5.14 -4.42
N ILE A 79 3.95 -4.48 -3.45
CA ILE A 79 4.04 -3.04 -3.32
C ILE A 79 5.50 -2.60 -3.14
N ILE A 80 5.86 -1.51 -3.79
CA ILE A 80 7.12 -0.79 -3.58
C ILE A 80 6.74 0.68 -3.33
N VAL A 81 7.25 1.26 -2.24
CA VAL A 81 7.09 2.68 -1.92
C VAL A 81 8.43 3.38 -2.12
N LEU A 82 8.42 4.45 -2.88
CA LEU A 82 9.60 5.20 -3.28
C LEU A 82 9.45 6.66 -2.90
N PHE A 83 10.41 7.21 -2.16
CA PHE A 83 10.46 8.64 -1.90
C PHE A 83 11.26 9.37 -2.95
N LYS A 84 10.80 10.57 -3.32
CA LYS A 84 11.54 11.46 -4.21
C LYS A 84 12.59 12.21 -3.40
N ASN A 85 13.79 12.36 -3.95
CA ASN A 85 14.84 13.22 -3.40
C ASN A 85 15.59 13.96 -4.52
N ALA A 86 16.61 14.73 -4.16
CA ALA A 86 17.41 15.52 -5.10
C ALA A 86 18.19 14.69 -6.14
N ASN A 87 18.36 13.39 -5.91
CA ASN A 87 19.12 12.45 -6.75
C ASN A 87 18.21 11.39 -7.42
N GLY A 88 16.92 11.67 -7.57
CA GLY A 88 15.94 10.74 -8.15
C GLY A 88 15.02 10.13 -7.09
N TYR A 89 14.76 8.83 -7.18
CA TYR A 89 13.96 8.09 -6.20
C TYR A 89 14.83 7.23 -5.27
N GLU A 90 14.36 7.01 -4.05
CA GLU A 90 14.92 6.08 -3.07
C GLU A 90 13.86 5.12 -2.53
N LEU A 91 14.30 3.91 -2.14
CA LEU A 91 13.38 2.90 -1.59
C LEU A 91 13.01 3.25 -0.15
N ALA A 92 11.71 3.49 0.09
CA ALA A 92 11.17 3.73 1.42
C ALA A 92 10.70 2.43 2.09
N ASP A 93 9.97 1.59 1.36
CA ASP A 93 9.48 0.30 1.85
C ASP A 93 9.13 -0.62 0.67
N LYS A 94 9.05 -1.93 0.90
CA LYS A 94 8.59 -2.89 -0.10
C LYS A 94 8.05 -4.16 0.53
N ASN A 95 7.10 -4.76 -0.17
CA ASN A 95 6.63 -6.11 0.08
C ASN A 95 6.21 -6.76 -1.24
N LEU A 96 7.00 -7.74 -1.72
CA LEU A 96 6.95 -8.15 -3.13
C LEU A 96 5.80 -9.12 -3.47
N GLU A 97 5.19 -9.77 -2.48
CA GLU A 97 4.19 -10.82 -2.70
C GLU A 97 2.98 -10.74 -1.74
N CYS A 98 2.76 -9.61 -1.07
CA CYS A 98 1.71 -9.49 -0.06
C CYS A 98 0.28 -9.47 -0.60
N PHE A 99 0.06 -9.29 -1.90
CA PHE A 99 -1.26 -9.19 -2.50
C PHE A 99 -1.55 -10.38 -3.42
N SER A 100 -2.80 -10.86 -3.39
CA SER A 100 -3.30 -11.85 -4.34
C SER A 100 -3.42 -11.29 -5.76
N SER A 101 -3.57 -12.15 -6.76
CA SER A 101 -3.76 -11.73 -8.16
C SER A 101 -5.10 -11.01 -8.35
N GLU A 102 -5.18 -10.10 -9.32
CA GLU A 102 -6.47 -9.55 -9.78
C GLU A 102 -7.36 -10.60 -10.47
N ASN A 103 -6.78 -11.75 -10.82
CA ASN A 103 -7.48 -12.83 -11.48
C ASN A 103 -8.01 -13.89 -10.51
N GLU A 104 -7.93 -13.69 -9.19
CA GLU A 104 -8.41 -14.67 -8.21
C GLU A 104 -9.89 -15.08 -8.43
N ASP A 105 -10.25 -16.29 -8.00
CA ASP A 105 -11.63 -16.76 -8.12
C ASP A 105 -12.40 -16.33 -6.87
N GLY A 106 -13.41 -15.48 -7.03
CA GLY A 106 -14.30 -15.07 -5.93
C GLY A 106 -15.39 -16.09 -5.58
N GLY A 107 -15.33 -17.28 -6.16
CA GLY A 107 -16.30 -18.35 -5.91
C GLY A 107 -17.65 -18.01 -6.51
N VAL A 108 -18.67 -17.83 -5.65
CA VAL A 108 -20.03 -17.47 -6.06
C VAL A 108 -20.11 -16.01 -6.53
N TYR A 109 -19.11 -15.18 -6.20
CA TYR A 109 -19.06 -13.76 -6.54
C TYR A 109 -17.71 -13.37 -7.15
N PHE A 110 -17.49 -12.08 -7.42
CA PHE A 110 -16.19 -11.60 -7.89
C PHE A 110 -15.19 -11.51 -6.75
N ALA A 111 -13.90 -11.70 -7.05
CA ALA A 111 -12.85 -11.52 -6.05
C ALA A 111 -12.71 -10.04 -5.64
N PRO A 112 -12.39 -9.73 -4.38
CA PRO A 112 -12.24 -8.36 -3.91
C PRO A 112 -11.30 -7.52 -4.78
N GLU A 113 -11.74 -6.31 -5.12
CA GLU A 113 -10.96 -5.37 -5.92
C GLU A 113 -10.01 -4.57 -5.03
N LEU A 114 -8.71 -4.64 -5.33
CA LEU A 114 -7.67 -3.87 -4.65
C LEU A 114 -7.49 -2.48 -5.29
N TRP A 115 -7.55 -1.45 -4.46
CA TRP A 115 -7.08 -0.11 -4.81
C TRP A 115 -6.16 0.50 -3.76
N ILE A 116 -5.30 1.40 -4.25
CA ILE A 116 -4.40 2.21 -3.45
C ILE A 116 -4.86 3.66 -3.53
N GLU A 117 -4.83 4.33 -2.39
CA GLU A 117 -5.05 5.77 -2.30
C GLU A 117 -3.93 6.39 -1.45
N ILE A 118 -3.42 7.53 -1.89
CA ILE A 118 -2.48 8.35 -1.13
C ILE A 118 -3.20 9.64 -0.77
N LYS A 119 -3.38 9.88 0.53
CA LYS A 119 -4.13 11.04 1.02
C LYS A 119 -3.67 11.42 2.43
N ASP A 120 -3.52 12.72 2.68
CA ASP A 120 -3.11 13.27 3.98
C ASP A 120 -1.83 12.61 4.54
N ASN A 121 -0.83 12.43 3.66
CA ASN A 121 0.45 11.77 3.94
C ASN A 121 0.32 10.33 4.50
N LYS A 122 -0.74 9.63 4.09
CA LYS A 122 -1.01 8.24 4.43
C LYS A 122 -1.22 7.41 3.18
N LEU A 123 -0.85 6.15 3.31
CA LEU A 123 -1.09 5.12 2.31
C LEU A 123 -2.32 4.31 2.74
N TYR A 124 -3.35 4.30 1.92
CA TYR A 124 -4.53 3.48 2.11
C TYR A 124 -4.49 2.29 1.13
N ILE A 125 -4.66 1.10 1.68
CA ILE A 125 -4.82 -0.15 0.93
C ILE A 125 -6.25 -0.60 1.15
N HIS A 126 -7.06 -0.64 0.08
CA HIS A 126 -8.49 -0.88 0.21
C HIS A 126 -8.92 -2.02 -0.71
N TYR A 127 -9.79 -2.86 -0.17
CA TYR A 127 -10.44 -3.96 -0.84
C TYR A 127 -11.95 -3.73 -0.87
N GLY A 128 -12.52 -3.62 -2.07
CA GLY A 128 -13.97 -3.58 -2.24
C GLY A 128 -14.52 -4.92 -2.72
N HIS A 129 -15.53 -5.42 -2.04
CA HIS A 129 -16.18 -6.68 -2.36
C HIS A 129 -17.66 -6.48 -2.74
N GLY A 130 -17.94 -5.35 -3.41
CA GLY A 130 -19.27 -4.98 -3.89
C GLY A 130 -20.34 -5.08 -2.82
N ARG A 131 -21.34 -5.93 -3.08
CA ARG A 131 -22.49 -6.13 -2.18
C ARG A 131 -22.15 -6.72 -0.81
N TYR A 132 -20.94 -7.21 -0.62
CA TYR A 132 -20.47 -7.79 0.64
C TYR A 132 -19.71 -6.79 1.51
N GLY A 133 -19.45 -5.57 1.01
CA GLY A 133 -18.80 -4.51 1.77
C GLY A 133 -17.33 -4.35 1.39
N TYR A 134 -16.50 -3.98 2.36
CA TYR A 134 -15.10 -3.64 2.13
C TYR A 134 -14.23 -3.83 3.37
N TRP A 135 -12.92 -3.76 3.17
CA TRP A 135 -11.96 -3.51 4.24
C TRP A 135 -10.79 -2.66 3.74
N LYS A 136 -10.23 -1.87 4.64
CA LYS A 136 -9.26 -0.81 4.34
C LYS A 136 -8.23 -0.71 5.44
N TYR A 137 -6.97 -0.70 5.06
CA TYR A 137 -5.82 -0.52 5.93
C TYR A 137 -5.23 0.87 5.73
N THR A 138 -4.90 1.55 6.82
CA THR A 138 -4.27 2.87 6.80
C THR A 138 -2.86 2.78 7.34
N PHE A 139 -1.88 3.06 6.49
CA PHE A 139 -0.46 3.08 6.85
C PHE A 139 0.06 4.51 6.90
N ARG A 140 1.02 4.75 7.79
CA ARG A 140 1.77 6.00 7.86
C ARG A 140 3.25 5.70 7.96
N PHE A 141 4.06 6.46 7.22
CA PHE A 141 5.51 6.37 7.36
C PHE A 141 5.93 6.99 8.71
N GLN A 142 6.55 6.17 9.56
CA GLN A 142 7.09 6.58 10.85
C GLN A 142 8.17 5.61 11.29
N LYS A 143 9.16 6.08 12.06
CA LYS A 143 10.26 5.24 12.55
C LYS A 143 10.92 4.43 11.41
N SER A 144 11.06 5.06 10.24
CA SER A 144 11.64 4.46 9.02
C SER A 144 10.86 3.28 8.42
N ASN A 145 9.58 3.11 8.73
CA ASN A 145 8.72 2.04 8.20
C ASN A 145 7.30 2.57 7.88
N PHE A 146 6.57 1.91 6.99
CA PHE A 146 5.11 2.10 6.92
C PHE A 146 4.43 1.23 7.98
N GLU A 147 3.98 1.86 9.05
CA GLU A 147 3.29 1.19 10.16
C GLU A 147 1.76 1.32 10.01
N LEU A 148 1.03 0.23 10.27
CA LEU A 148 -0.42 0.15 10.23
C LEU A 148 -1.00 0.94 11.41
N ILE A 149 -1.65 2.07 11.13
CA ILE A 149 -2.22 2.96 12.16
C ILE A 149 -3.74 2.87 12.27
N GLY A 150 -4.41 2.30 11.27
CA GLY A 150 -5.85 2.09 11.33
C GLY A 150 -6.37 1.02 10.38
N TYR A 151 -7.56 0.51 10.70
CA TYR A 151 -8.30 -0.45 9.90
C TYR A 151 -9.79 -0.09 9.94
N ASP A 152 -10.45 -0.10 8.78
CA ASP A 152 -11.89 0.07 8.67
C ASP A 152 -12.47 -1.04 7.79
N SER A 153 -13.63 -1.59 8.15
CA SER A 153 -14.32 -2.57 7.31
C SER A 153 -15.83 -2.46 7.45
N SER A 154 -16.53 -2.83 6.38
CA SER A 154 -17.98 -3.07 6.39
C SER A 154 -18.28 -4.47 5.89
N SER A 155 -19.28 -5.10 6.51
CA SER A 155 -19.89 -6.34 6.04
C SER A 155 -21.32 -6.05 5.64
N ASN A 156 -21.64 -6.27 4.37
CA ASN A 156 -22.90 -5.86 3.78
C ASN A 156 -23.69 -7.05 3.24
N ARG A 157 -25.01 -6.86 3.11
CA ARG A 157 -25.92 -7.72 2.34
C ARG A 157 -26.63 -6.83 1.32
N GLY A 158 -26.02 -6.67 0.15
CA GLY A 158 -26.57 -5.76 -0.84
C GLY A 158 -26.43 -4.31 -0.38
N PRO A 159 -27.52 -3.52 -0.39
CA PRO A 159 -27.50 -2.14 0.08
C PRO A 159 -27.43 -2.04 1.62
N VAL A 160 -27.70 -3.13 2.35
CA VAL A 160 -27.77 -3.14 3.81
C VAL A 160 -26.39 -3.33 4.41
N THR A 161 -25.95 -2.41 5.26
CA THR A 161 -24.73 -2.58 6.07
C THR A 161 -25.06 -3.33 7.35
N ASN A 162 -24.58 -4.56 7.50
CA ASN A 162 -24.87 -5.38 8.68
C ASN A 162 -23.94 -5.06 9.84
N ARG A 163 -22.66 -4.83 9.54
CA ARG A 163 -21.63 -4.56 10.54
C ARG A 163 -20.58 -3.62 9.99
N GLU A 164 -20.12 -2.70 10.82
CA GLU A 164 -18.90 -1.93 10.59
C GLU A 164 -17.89 -2.19 11.71
N THR A 165 -16.61 -2.09 11.39
CA THR A 165 -15.53 -2.15 12.37
C THR A 165 -14.52 -1.08 12.02
N SER A 166 -14.10 -0.30 13.01
CA SER A 166 -13.04 0.69 12.90
C SER A 166 -12.05 0.51 14.06
N ILE A 167 -10.77 0.44 13.74
CA ILE A 167 -9.68 0.24 14.69
C ILE A 167 -8.69 1.37 14.50
N ASN A 168 -8.35 2.03 15.60
CA ASN A 168 -7.25 2.99 15.67
C ASN A 168 -6.15 2.39 16.55
N PHE A 169 -5.08 1.93 15.91
CA PHE A 169 -3.98 1.27 16.61
C PHE A 169 -3.12 2.25 17.44
N LEU A 170 -3.18 3.55 17.14
CA LEU A 170 -2.48 4.58 17.90
C LEU A 170 -3.18 4.87 19.24
N THR A 171 -4.51 4.94 19.23
CA THR A 171 -5.31 5.14 20.46
C THR A 171 -5.68 3.84 21.14
N LYS A 172 -5.38 2.69 20.51
CA LYS A 172 -5.74 1.35 20.97
C LYS A 172 -7.24 1.18 21.22
N LYS A 173 -8.05 1.80 20.35
CA LYS A 173 -9.51 1.73 20.42
C LYS A 173 -10.07 1.03 19.19
N LYS A 174 -11.07 0.18 19.43
CA LYS A 174 -11.89 -0.46 18.40
C LYS A 174 -13.35 -0.11 18.63
N LEU A 175 -14.03 0.25 17.54
CA LEU A 175 -15.47 0.45 17.46
C LEU A 175 -16.05 -0.62 16.55
N THR A 176 -17.06 -1.33 17.03
CA THR A 176 -17.92 -2.16 16.18
C THR A 176 -19.32 -1.58 16.16
N LYS A 177 -19.93 -1.52 14.99
CA LYS A 177 -21.34 -1.15 14.82
C LYS A 177 -22.08 -2.35 14.26
N GLU A 178 -23.18 -2.74 14.90
CA GLU A 178 -24.02 -3.85 14.45
C GLU A 178 -25.42 -3.33 14.16
N ASN A 179 -25.94 -3.61 12.96
CA ASN A 179 -27.29 -3.22 12.58
C ASN A 179 -28.31 -4.06 13.36
N THR A 180 -29.19 -3.39 14.11
CA THR A 180 -30.26 -3.99 14.89
C THR A 180 -31.63 -3.97 14.18
N ASN A 181 -31.73 -3.30 13.02
CA ASN A 181 -32.93 -3.34 12.18
C ASN A 181 -32.87 -4.58 11.27
N GLU A 182 -33.49 -5.68 11.70
CA GLU A 182 -33.52 -6.95 10.95
C GLU A 182 -34.26 -6.85 9.61
N ASN A 183 -35.14 -5.86 9.46
CA ASN A 183 -35.94 -5.62 8.26
C ASN A 183 -35.34 -4.53 7.36
N ALA A 184 -34.10 -4.11 7.61
CA ALA A 184 -33.47 -3.06 6.81
C ALA A 184 -33.44 -3.44 5.32
N GLU A 185 -33.78 -2.47 4.47
CA GLU A 185 -33.73 -2.56 3.01
C GLU A 185 -32.61 -1.67 2.42
N GLY A 186 -31.98 -0.85 3.26
CA GLY A 186 -30.82 -0.02 2.93
C GLY A 186 -31.12 1.46 3.18
N GLY A 187 -30.23 2.12 3.93
CA GLY A 187 -30.40 3.52 4.36
C GLY A 187 -31.26 3.69 5.61
N ASP A 188 -31.89 2.62 6.11
CA ASP A 188 -32.71 2.56 7.32
C ASP A 188 -32.07 1.72 8.44
N GLU A 189 -30.76 1.45 8.34
CA GLU A 189 -30.01 0.74 9.38
C GLU A 189 -29.98 1.51 10.70
N ILE A 190 -30.11 0.78 11.80
CA ILE A 190 -29.99 1.31 13.15
C ILE A 190 -28.83 0.59 13.81
N PHE A 191 -27.75 1.31 14.11
CA PHE A 191 -26.55 0.70 14.65
C PHE A 191 -26.50 0.74 16.17
N LYS A 192 -26.24 -0.40 16.78
CA LYS A 192 -25.71 -0.49 18.14
C LYS A 192 -24.19 -0.42 18.09
N GLU A 193 -23.63 0.53 18.81
CA GLU A 193 -22.18 0.73 18.92
C GLU A 193 -21.62 0.00 20.15
N ASN A 194 -20.48 -0.68 19.98
CA ASN A 194 -19.70 -1.24 21.08
C ASN A 194 -18.24 -0.80 20.92
N TRP A 195 -17.65 -0.35 22.03
CA TRP A 195 -16.28 0.13 22.11
C TRP A 195 -15.40 -0.84 22.91
N TYR A 196 -14.19 -1.06 22.42
CA TYR A 196 -13.21 -1.95 23.03
C TYR A 196 -11.85 -1.25 23.11
N ASP A 197 -11.11 -1.58 24.17
CA ASP A 197 -9.66 -1.37 24.23
C ASP A 197 -8.97 -2.57 23.60
N ILE A 198 -7.94 -2.32 22.79
CA ILE A 198 -7.18 -3.37 22.11
C ILE A 198 -5.76 -3.44 22.65
N GLU A 199 -5.19 -4.65 22.70
CA GLU A 199 -3.81 -4.86 23.10
C GLU A 199 -2.93 -5.08 21.87
N ILE A 200 -1.96 -4.19 21.69
CA ILE A 200 -0.93 -4.31 20.67
C ILE A 200 0.37 -3.71 21.21
N ASP A 201 1.45 -4.49 21.12
CA ASP A 201 2.78 -4.08 21.58
C ASP A 201 3.48 -3.22 20.53
N ASN A 202 3.42 -3.65 19.26
CA ASN A 202 4.06 -3.00 18.13
C ASN A 202 3.11 -2.93 16.94
N LEU A 203 3.14 -1.82 16.21
CA LEU A 203 2.36 -1.67 14.99
C LEU A 203 2.89 -2.61 13.91
N ILE A 204 1.98 -3.24 13.18
CA ILE A 204 2.30 -4.10 12.05
C ILE A 204 2.96 -3.25 10.95
N LYS A 205 4.10 -3.70 10.42
CA LYS A 205 4.77 -3.03 9.30
C LYS A 205 4.33 -3.60 7.97
N LEU A 206 4.20 -2.75 6.95
CA LEU A 206 3.84 -3.16 5.60
C LEU A 206 4.75 -4.26 5.05
N SER A 207 6.06 -4.15 5.28
CA SER A 207 7.07 -5.14 4.87
C SER A 207 6.99 -6.49 5.59
N GLU A 208 6.31 -6.57 6.73
CA GLU A 208 6.22 -7.79 7.54
C GLU A 208 4.93 -8.59 7.28
N ILE A 209 3.97 -8.02 6.54
CA ILE A 209 2.70 -8.68 6.19
C ILE A 209 2.98 -9.77 5.16
N LYS A 210 2.77 -11.04 5.52
CA LYS A 210 2.97 -12.16 4.59
C LYS A 210 1.92 -12.17 3.49
N ASP A 211 0.66 -12.04 3.89
CA ASP A 211 -0.50 -12.05 3.01
C ASP A 211 -1.60 -11.17 3.60
N PHE A 212 -2.13 -10.25 2.81
CA PHE A 212 -3.27 -9.43 3.23
C PHE A 212 -4.57 -10.23 3.33
N ASP A 213 -4.68 -11.37 2.64
CA ASP A 213 -5.86 -12.23 2.72
C ASP A 213 -5.93 -13.03 4.04
N GLU A 214 -4.77 -13.20 4.70
CA GLU A 214 -4.65 -13.89 6.00
C GLU A 214 -4.55 -12.91 7.19
N LEU A 215 -4.60 -11.60 6.91
CA LEU A 215 -4.40 -10.55 7.92
C LEU A 215 -5.70 -10.32 8.72
N ASP A 216 -5.93 -11.15 9.75
CA ASP A 216 -7.15 -11.11 10.56
C ASP A 216 -7.16 -9.96 11.58
N MET A 217 -7.99 -8.95 11.31
CA MET A 217 -8.19 -7.78 12.18
C MET A 217 -9.32 -7.97 13.20
N TYR A 218 -10.09 -9.06 13.15
CA TYR A 218 -11.21 -9.28 14.06
C TYR A 218 -10.76 -9.66 15.47
N ASN A 219 -9.57 -10.20 15.62
CA ASN A 219 -8.99 -10.64 16.91
C ASN A 219 -8.45 -9.52 17.80
N TYR A 220 -8.37 -8.28 17.29
CA TYR A 220 -8.03 -7.10 18.10
C TYR A 220 -9.17 -6.65 19.00
#